data_AF-A0A967KQV7-F1
#
_entry.id   AF-A0A967KQV7-F1
#
_cell.length_a   1.000
_cell.length_b   1.000
_cell.length_c   1.000
_cell.angle_alpha   90.00
_cell.angle_beta   90.00
_cell.angle_gamma   90.00
#
_symmetry.space_group_name_H-M   'P 1'
#
loop_
_entity.id
_entity.type
_entity.pdbx_description
1 polymer ?
#
loop_
_entity_poly.entity_id
_entity_poly.type
_entity_poly.pdbx_seq_one_letter_code
_entity_poly.pdbx_strand_id
1 'polypeptide(L)'
;MPESPARDLQTPPSAGPFSLDDEPAYRRWRARKLGRFPASVEALWVSVARLGRPSEAERSAIAGACRRANFALYRTDPRAPPAMDDLRAFAGALGLRSLDLHPWAPQGGIAALRREDGNGRGEYIPYTDRAMRWHTDGYYNTQATAVRGVIMHCVSPAASGGANWLLDPEMLYIALRDIDPACIETLMQPDVMTIPENTLSPELRRPAVTGPVFSVCDDALHMRYTARTRSIRWKQDTATRKAVALLDRLLTPPVAHAFRVGLAAGEGIICNNVLHEREAFRDDPINGRERLLWRARYRERVADKGAEPLAASQCAT
;
A
#
# COMPACT_ATOMS: atom_id res chain seq x y z
N MET A 1 5.75 23.52 27.38
CA MET A 1 4.47 23.22 26.70
C MET A 1 4.19 21.76 26.98
N PRO A 2 3.20 21.41 27.82
CA PRO A 2 2.95 20.03 28.17
C PRO A 2 2.48 19.28 26.92
N GLU A 3 3.06 18.10 26.70
CA GLU A 3 2.71 17.19 25.61
C GLU A 3 1.22 16.88 25.65
N SER A 4 0.55 17.11 24.52
CA SER A 4 -0.83 16.66 24.34
C SER A 4 -0.83 15.13 24.33
N PRO A 5 -1.71 14.45 25.09
CA PRO A 5 -1.74 12.99 25.13
C PRO A 5 -2.08 12.44 23.76
N ALA A 6 -1.39 11.38 23.37
CA ALA A 6 -1.60 10.63 22.14
C ALA A 6 -3.07 10.19 21.96
N ARG A 7 -3.84 10.94 21.17
CA ARG A 7 -5.01 10.44 20.43
C ARG A 7 -4.49 9.93 19.08
N ASP A 8 -4.72 8.73 18.58
CA ASP A 8 -5.70 7.69 18.85
C ASP A 8 -4.97 6.33 18.80
N LEU A 9 -5.05 5.53 19.87
CA LEU A 9 -4.81 4.10 19.74
C LEU A 9 -6.13 3.50 19.27
N GLN A 10 -6.21 3.19 17.98
CA GLN A 10 -7.40 2.62 17.37
C GLN A 10 -7.83 1.36 18.15
N THR A 11 -8.96 1.46 18.84
CA THR A 11 -9.60 0.32 19.52
C THR A 11 -10.07 -0.65 18.44
N PRO A 12 -9.94 -1.98 18.64
CA PRO A 12 -10.53 -2.95 17.72
C PRO A 12 -12.00 -2.62 17.47
N PRO A 13 -12.51 -2.79 16.24
CA PRO A 13 -13.90 -2.48 15.93
C PRO A 13 -14.83 -3.38 16.75
N SER A 14 -15.88 -2.79 17.32
CA SER A 14 -16.89 -3.49 18.13
C SER A 14 -17.94 -4.24 17.31
N ALA A 15 -18.00 -4.01 15.99
CA ALA A 15 -18.93 -4.66 15.07
C ALA A 15 -18.36 -4.74 13.65
N GLY A 16 -19.01 -5.52 12.77
CA GLY A 16 -18.66 -5.61 11.37
C GLY A 16 -17.55 -6.64 11.08
N PRO A 17 -17.14 -6.77 9.81
CA PRO A 17 -16.35 -7.93 9.36
C PRO A 17 -14.94 -8.00 9.94
N PHE A 18 -14.45 -6.91 10.50
CA PHE A 18 -13.12 -6.84 11.13
C PHE A 18 -13.18 -6.92 12.66
N SER A 19 -14.39 -6.97 13.25
CA SER A 19 -14.57 -7.35 14.65
C SER A 19 -14.40 -8.85 14.79
N LEU A 20 -13.65 -9.29 15.81
CA LEU A 20 -13.45 -10.71 16.09
C LEU A 20 -14.69 -11.34 16.75
N ASP A 21 -15.55 -10.52 17.38
CA ASP A 21 -16.78 -10.97 18.04
C ASP A 21 -17.97 -11.07 17.05
N ASP A 22 -17.89 -10.43 15.89
CA ASP A 22 -18.93 -10.46 14.84
C ASP A 22 -18.59 -11.47 13.73
N GLU A 23 -18.57 -12.75 14.13
CA GLU A 23 -18.32 -13.87 13.22
C GLU A 23 -19.30 -13.94 12.03
N PRO A 24 -20.61 -13.68 12.18
CA PRO A 24 -21.53 -13.65 11.05
C PRO A 24 -21.20 -12.56 10.01
N ALA A 25 -20.82 -11.35 10.43
CA ALA A 25 -20.39 -10.32 9.49
C ALA A 25 -19.10 -10.70 8.75
N TYR A 26 -18.13 -11.27 9.47
CA TYR A 26 -16.89 -11.76 8.87
C TYR A 26 -17.18 -12.81 7.79
N ARG A 27 -17.99 -13.83 8.08
CA ARG A 27 -18.30 -14.89 7.11
C ARG A 27 -18.96 -14.36 5.83
N ARG A 28 -19.92 -13.43 5.97
CA ARG A 28 -20.59 -12.79 4.81
C ARG A 28 -19.60 -11.99 3.97
N TRP A 29 -18.78 -11.16 4.62
CA TRP A 29 -17.76 -10.36 3.95
C TRP A 29 -16.70 -11.23 3.27
N ARG A 30 -16.17 -12.24 3.98
CA ARG A 30 -15.18 -13.20 3.47
C ARG A 30 -15.70 -13.93 2.24
N ALA A 31 -16.90 -14.50 2.30
CA ALA A 31 -17.50 -15.20 1.16
C ALA A 31 -17.62 -14.29 -0.08
N ARG A 32 -18.08 -13.05 0.13
CA ARG A 32 -18.17 -12.05 -0.95
C ARG A 32 -16.80 -11.63 -1.47
N LYS A 33 -15.80 -11.46 -0.61
CA LYS A 33 -14.44 -11.07 -0.99
C LYS A 33 -13.79 -12.18 -1.83
N LEU A 34 -13.81 -13.42 -1.34
CA LEU A 34 -13.27 -14.58 -2.05
C LEU A 34 -13.99 -14.82 -3.39
N GLY A 35 -15.32 -14.76 -3.40
CA GLY A 35 -16.11 -14.99 -4.63
C GLY A 35 -15.95 -13.90 -5.69
N ARG A 36 -15.43 -12.71 -5.33
CA ARG A 36 -15.16 -11.61 -6.26
C ARG A 36 -13.67 -11.39 -6.53
N PHE A 37 -12.79 -12.10 -5.82
CA PHE A 37 -11.35 -11.93 -6.02
C PHE A 37 -10.98 -12.39 -7.43
N PRO A 38 -10.17 -11.62 -8.18
CA PRO A 38 -9.84 -11.96 -9.56
C PRO A 38 -9.06 -13.28 -9.62
N ALA A 39 -9.40 -14.13 -10.60
CA ALA A 39 -8.66 -15.37 -10.85
C ALA A 39 -7.28 -15.13 -11.49
N SER A 40 -7.10 -13.98 -12.15
CA SER A 40 -5.85 -13.62 -12.83
C SER A 40 -5.64 -12.10 -12.83
N VAL A 41 -4.39 -11.68 -13.03
CA VAL A 41 -4.02 -10.27 -13.00
C VAL A 41 -4.57 -9.49 -14.21
N GLU A 42 -4.84 -10.19 -15.31
CA GLU A 42 -5.45 -9.65 -16.54
C GLU A 42 -6.79 -8.97 -16.25
N ALA A 43 -7.57 -9.51 -15.29
CA ALA A 43 -8.87 -8.98 -14.89
C ALA A 43 -8.79 -7.65 -14.10
N LEU A 44 -7.59 -7.16 -13.80
CA LEU A 44 -7.34 -5.91 -13.08
C LEU A 44 -6.82 -4.78 -13.97
N TRP A 45 -6.57 -5.05 -15.26
CA TRP A 45 -6.13 -4.04 -16.21
C TRP A 45 -7.30 -3.19 -16.72
N VAL A 46 -7.10 -1.88 -16.73
CA VAL A 46 -8.03 -0.89 -17.26
C VAL A 46 -7.30 -0.07 -18.31
N SER A 47 -7.87 0.03 -19.51
CA SER A 47 -7.36 0.96 -20.53
C SER A 47 -7.86 2.36 -20.20
N VAL A 48 -6.93 3.32 -20.09
CA VAL A 48 -7.24 4.73 -19.80
C VAL A 48 -6.72 5.58 -20.95
N ALA A 49 -7.62 6.20 -21.70
CA ALA A 49 -7.28 6.95 -22.90
C ALA A 49 -6.42 8.18 -22.59
N ARG A 50 -6.76 8.94 -21.54
CA ARG A 50 -6.02 10.14 -21.10
C ARG A 50 -6.05 10.29 -19.57
N LEU A 51 -4.88 10.25 -18.93
CA LEU A 51 -4.79 10.41 -17.46
C LEU A 51 -5.30 11.77 -16.98
N GLY A 52 -5.03 12.85 -17.71
CA GLY A 52 -5.47 14.19 -17.31
C GLY A 52 -6.99 14.39 -17.30
N ARG A 53 -7.74 13.50 -17.95
CA ARG A 53 -9.21 13.60 -18.06
C ARG A 53 -9.82 12.21 -18.24
N PRO A 54 -9.81 11.34 -17.21
CA PRO A 54 -10.43 10.03 -17.32
C PRO A 54 -11.95 10.19 -17.48
N SER A 55 -12.56 9.30 -18.23
CA SER A 55 -14.02 9.16 -18.34
C SER A 55 -14.61 8.55 -17.06
N GLU A 56 -15.93 8.65 -16.90
CA GLU A 56 -16.63 8.00 -15.78
C GLU A 56 -16.50 6.46 -15.84
N ALA A 57 -16.54 5.89 -17.05
CA ALA A 57 -16.37 4.44 -17.23
C ALA A 57 -14.97 3.98 -16.78
N GLU A 58 -13.91 4.71 -17.13
CA GLU A 58 -12.55 4.40 -16.70
C GLU A 58 -12.40 4.54 -15.17
N ARG A 59 -12.95 5.60 -14.58
CA ARG A 59 -12.97 5.77 -13.11
C ARG A 59 -13.68 4.61 -12.41
N SER A 60 -14.85 4.24 -12.91
CA SER A 60 -15.66 3.15 -12.34
C SER A 60 -14.98 1.79 -12.48
N ALA A 61 -14.29 1.55 -13.60
CA ALA A 61 -13.50 0.34 -13.82
C ALA A 61 -12.33 0.22 -12.83
N ILE A 62 -11.58 1.33 -12.61
CA ILE A 62 -10.50 1.40 -11.62
C ILE A 62 -11.05 1.14 -10.21
N ALA A 63 -12.10 1.87 -9.81
CA ALA A 63 -12.74 1.67 -8.50
C ALA A 63 -13.24 0.22 -8.34
N GLY A 64 -13.81 -0.36 -9.39
CA GLY A 64 -14.25 -1.75 -9.41
C GLY A 64 -13.13 -2.77 -9.25
N ALA A 65 -11.96 -2.54 -9.85
CA ALA A 65 -10.78 -3.37 -9.63
C ALA A 65 -10.27 -3.23 -8.18
N CYS A 66 -10.19 -2.01 -7.66
CA CYS A 66 -9.82 -1.75 -6.26
C CYS A 66 -10.81 -2.40 -5.26
N ARG A 67 -12.12 -2.44 -5.54
CA ARG A 67 -13.09 -3.18 -4.70
C ARG A 67 -12.76 -4.66 -4.61
N ARG A 68 -12.31 -5.28 -5.71
CA ARG A 68 -12.05 -6.72 -5.78
C ARG A 68 -10.72 -7.10 -5.14
N ALA A 69 -9.67 -6.30 -5.35
CA ALA A 69 -8.29 -6.67 -5.00
C ALA A 69 -7.49 -5.56 -4.27
N ASN A 70 -8.10 -4.45 -3.86
CA ASN A 70 -7.46 -3.25 -3.32
C ASN A 70 -6.45 -2.54 -4.24
N PHE A 71 -6.31 -2.98 -5.48
CA PHE A 71 -5.54 -2.29 -6.51
C PHE A 71 -6.14 -2.45 -7.90
N ALA A 72 -5.72 -1.59 -8.81
CA ALA A 72 -5.98 -1.68 -10.23
C ALA A 72 -4.68 -1.42 -11.00
N LEU A 73 -4.61 -2.00 -12.20
CA LEU A 73 -3.57 -1.74 -13.17
C LEU A 73 -4.17 -0.90 -14.28
N TYR A 74 -3.43 0.08 -14.78
CA TYR A 74 -3.88 0.90 -15.89
C TYR A 74 -2.82 0.98 -16.98
N ARG A 75 -3.28 1.18 -18.21
CA ARG A 75 -2.42 1.43 -19.37
C ARG A 75 -2.95 2.60 -20.17
N THR A 76 -2.04 3.46 -20.61
CA THR A 76 -2.32 4.59 -21.50
C THR A 76 -1.74 4.33 -22.88
N ASP A 77 -2.18 5.09 -23.88
CA ASP A 77 -1.57 5.03 -25.21
C ASP A 77 -0.09 5.48 -25.12
N PRO A 78 0.89 4.62 -25.46
CA PRO A 78 2.29 4.99 -25.41
C PRO A 78 2.66 6.11 -26.40
N ARG A 79 1.80 6.39 -27.39
CA ARG A 79 1.98 7.50 -28.35
C ARG A 79 1.65 8.87 -27.76
N ALA A 80 0.96 8.91 -26.63
CA ALA A 80 0.60 10.12 -25.91
C ALA A 80 1.07 10.03 -24.44
N PRO A 81 2.40 10.10 -24.20
CA PRO A 81 2.94 9.95 -22.86
C PRO A 81 2.40 11.05 -21.93
N PRO A 82 1.89 10.70 -20.74
CA PRO A 82 1.33 11.67 -19.80
C PRO A 82 2.43 12.50 -19.15
N ALA A 83 2.09 13.70 -18.69
CA ALA A 83 2.91 14.49 -17.78
C ALA A 83 2.59 14.16 -16.31
N MET A 84 3.44 14.62 -15.37
CA MET A 84 3.17 14.48 -13.93
C MET A 84 1.85 15.17 -13.51
N ASP A 85 1.47 16.26 -14.16
CA ASP A 85 0.20 16.95 -13.90
C ASP A 85 -1.01 16.13 -14.34
N ASP A 86 -0.89 15.35 -15.43
CA ASP A 86 -1.92 14.40 -15.84
C ASP A 86 -2.09 13.28 -14.80
N LEU A 87 -0.97 12.80 -14.23
CA LEU A 87 -1.00 11.81 -13.14
C LEU A 87 -1.68 12.38 -11.89
N ARG A 88 -1.40 13.65 -11.55
CA ARG A 88 -2.05 14.34 -10.43
C ARG A 88 -3.55 14.49 -10.67
N ALA A 89 -3.95 14.89 -11.87
CA ALA A 89 -5.35 15.01 -12.25
C ALA A 89 -6.08 13.65 -12.21
N PHE A 90 -5.43 12.58 -12.70
CA PHE A 90 -5.94 11.22 -12.63
C PHE A 90 -6.21 10.76 -11.18
N ALA A 91 -5.22 10.96 -10.30
CA ALA A 91 -5.36 10.67 -8.88
C ALA A 91 -6.51 11.47 -8.24
N GLY A 92 -6.59 12.78 -8.51
CA GLY A 92 -7.66 13.65 -8.00
C GLY A 92 -9.05 13.25 -8.47
N ALA A 93 -9.18 12.78 -9.72
CA ALA A 93 -10.43 12.25 -10.29
C ALA A 93 -10.90 10.96 -9.61
N LEU A 94 -9.99 10.25 -8.94
CA LEU A 94 -10.23 9.05 -8.14
C LEU A 94 -10.25 9.33 -6.63
N GLY A 95 -10.34 10.61 -6.23
CA GLY A 95 -10.46 11.02 -4.83
C GLY A 95 -9.14 11.12 -4.05
N LEU A 96 -8.01 10.85 -4.68
CA LEU A 96 -6.67 10.96 -4.09
C LEU A 96 -6.16 12.39 -4.25
N ARG A 97 -6.22 13.21 -3.20
CA ARG A 97 -5.95 14.67 -3.28
C ARG A 97 -4.85 15.11 -2.33
N SER A 98 -4.78 14.52 -1.14
CA SER A 98 -3.89 14.94 -0.07
C SER A 98 -2.61 14.12 -0.11
N LEU A 99 -1.58 14.68 -0.73
CA LEU A 99 -0.27 14.05 -0.82
C LEU A 99 0.39 13.90 0.55
N ASP A 100 1.12 12.80 0.75
CA ASP A 100 2.03 12.61 1.86
C ASP A 100 3.32 13.43 1.65
N LEU A 101 3.22 14.72 1.97
CA LEU A 101 4.32 15.68 1.94
C LEU A 101 5.19 15.53 3.19
N HIS A 102 5.92 14.41 3.29
CA HIS A 102 7.04 14.32 4.24
C HIS A 102 8.15 15.32 3.86
N PRO A 103 9.05 15.73 4.79
CA PRO A 103 10.06 16.78 4.55
C PRO A 103 10.99 16.56 3.35
N TRP A 104 11.04 15.32 2.86
CA TRP A 104 11.88 14.87 1.75
C TRP A 104 11.07 14.57 0.48
N ALA A 105 9.78 14.88 0.48
CA ALA A 105 8.98 14.80 -0.72
C ALA A 105 9.53 15.79 -1.76
N PRO A 106 9.64 15.41 -3.03
CA PRO A 106 9.99 16.35 -4.08
C PRO A 106 8.96 17.46 -4.17
N GLN A 107 9.38 18.60 -4.73
CA GLN A 107 8.48 19.73 -4.99
C GLN A 107 7.30 19.26 -5.85
N GLY A 108 6.07 19.42 -5.33
CA GLY A 108 4.85 18.91 -5.99
C GLY A 108 4.44 17.48 -5.62
N GLY A 109 5.20 16.80 -4.74
CA GLY A 109 4.85 15.54 -4.06
C GLY A 109 4.78 14.27 -4.90
N ILE A 110 5.12 14.33 -6.20
CA ILE A 110 5.29 13.18 -7.09
C ILE A 110 6.78 12.90 -7.25
N ALA A 111 7.24 11.74 -6.78
CA ALA A 111 8.64 11.33 -6.84
C ALA A 111 9.01 10.66 -8.15
N ALA A 112 10.13 11.09 -8.74
CA ALA A 112 10.76 10.46 -9.89
C ALA A 112 11.77 9.42 -9.40
N LEU A 113 11.36 8.15 -9.41
CA LEU A 113 12.18 7.02 -8.97
C LEU A 113 13.09 6.57 -10.12
N ARG A 114 14.35 6.97 -10.04
CA ARG A 114 15.45 6.55 -10.92
C ARG A 114 16.61 6.08 -10.04
N ARG A 115 17.43 5.14 -10.54
CA ARG A 115 18.64 4.72 -9.80
C ARG A 115 19.55 5.93 -9.59
N GLU A 116 19.93 6.17 -8.34
CA GLU A 116 20.94 7.16 -7.98
C GLU A 116 22.29 6.46 -7.74
N ASP A 117 23.31 6.82 -8.53
CA ASP A 117 24.68 6.32 -8.36
C ASP A 117 25.44 7.24 -7.39
N GLY A 118 25.42 6.94 -6.08
CA GLY A 118 26.23 7.63 -5.04
C GLY A 118 25.48 8.61 -4.12
N ASN A 119 26.14 9.01 -3.01
CA ASN A 119 25.60 9.69 -1.80
C ASN A 119 24.97 11.10 -1.99
N GLY A 120 23.89 11.24 -2.76
CA GLY A 120 23.07 12.46 -2.75
C GLY A 120 21.94 12.38 -3.78
N ARG A 121 20.67 12.43 -3.37
CA ARG A 121 20.03 13.60 -2.76
C ARG A 121 18.79 13.19 -1.97
N GLY A 122 18.67 13.70 -0.73
CA GLY A 122 17.39 14.03 -0.09
C GLY A 122 16.40 12.92 0.26
N GLU A 123 16.34 11.77 -0.42
CA GLU A 123 15.34 10.74 -0.12
C GLU A 123 15.73 9.91 1.11
N TYR A 124 14.77 9.72 2.02
CA TYR A 124 14.90 8.97 3.27
C TYR A 124 15.38 7.50 3.07
N ILE A 125 15.18 6.93 1.87
CA ILE A 125 15.73 5.65 1.43
C ILE A 125 16.13 5.80 -0.04
N PRO A 126 17.43 5.65 -0.42
CA PRO A 126 17.85 5.80 -1.81
C PRO A 126 17.18 4.74 -2.70
N TYR A 127 16.75 5.16 -3.89
CA TYR A 127 16.19 4.26 -4.88
C TYR A 127 17.32 3.47 -5.55
N THR A 128 17.49 2.22 -5.14
CA THR A 128 18.52 1.29 -5.66
C THR A 128 17.94 0.30 -6.66
N ASP A 129 18.80 -0.46 -7.32
CA ASP A 129 18.49 -1.55 -8.25
C ASP A 129 18.17 -2.91 -7.55
N ARG A 130 18.42 -2.98 -6.25
CA ARG A 130 18.26 -4.20 -5.44
C ARG A 130 16.80 -4.56 -5.21
N ALA A 131 16.49 -5.84 -5.00
CA ALA A 131 15.14 -6.24 -4.63
C ALA A 131 14.65 -5.55 -3.34
N MET A 132 13.37 -5.19 -3.31
CA MET A 132 12.69 -4.68 -2.12
C MET A 132 11.68 -5.72 -1.66
N ARG A 133 11.84 -6.24 -0.44
CA ARG A 133 10.92 -7.22 0.15
C ARG A 133 9.56 -6.61 0.49
N TRP A 134 8.58 -7.45 0.80
CA TRP A 134 7.23 -7.07 1.21
C TRP A 134 7.19 -5.85 2.15
N HIS A 135 6.45 -4.83 1.75
CA HIS A 135 6.17 -3.64 2.55
C HIS A 135 4.90 -2.94 2.08
N THR A 136 4.39 -2.04 2.91
CA THR A 136 3.45 -0.98 2.51
C THR A 136 4.16 0.37 2.54
N ASP A 137 3.75 1.30 1.68
CA ASP A 137 4.41 2.61 1.64
C ASP A 137 4.07 3.42 2.90
N GLY A 138 5.04 4.19 3.40
CA GLY A 138 4.84 4.99 4.61
C GLY A 138 4.73 4.16 5.89
N TYR A 139 5.28 2.93 5.95
CA TYR A 139 5.25 2.10 7.15
C TYR A 139 5.90 2.73 8.41
N TYR A 140 6.67 3.80 8.22
CA TYR A 140 7.31 4.60 9.27
C TYR A 140 6.51 5.84 9.68
N ASN A 141 5.33 6.08 9.08
CA ASN A 141 4.44 7.18 9.42
C ASN A 141 3.61 6.84 10.66
N THR A 142 3.22 7.87 11.41
CA THR A 142 2.21 7.73 12.47
C THR A 142 0.83 7.54 11.84
N GLN A 143 -0.17 7.16 12.64
CA GLN A 143 -1.54 6.99 12.14
C GLN A 143 -2.11 8.28 11.53
N ALA A 144 -1.78 9.44 12.11
CA ALA A 144 -2.22 10.75 11.62
C ALA A 144 -1.70 11.09 10.21
N THR A 145 -0.59 10.48 9.80
CA THR A 145 0.02 10.68 8.47
C THR A 145 0.07 9.39 7.66
N ALA A 146 -0.76 8.41 7.99
CA ALA A 146 -0.80 7.13 7.31
C ALA A 146 -1.04 7.29 5.80
N VAL A 147 -0.22 6.61 5.00
CA VAL A 147 -0.43 6.49 3.56
C VAL A 147 -1.52 5.44 3.33
N ARG A 148 -2.61 5.86 2.69
CA ARG A 148 -3.77 4.99 2.40
C ARG A 148 -3.94 4.71 0.91
N GLY A 149 -3.35 5.55 0.06
CA GLY A 149 -3.41 5.42 -1.39
C GLY A 149 -2.03 5.62 -2.00
N VAL A 150 -1.73 4.86 -3.05
CA VAL A 150 -0.49 4.99 -3.82
C VAL A 150 -0.82 4.93 -5.29
N ILE A 151 -0.17 5.80 -6.06
CA ILE A 151 -0.11 5.69 -7.52
C ILE A 151 1.34 5.57 -7.96
N MET A 152 1.59 4.68 -8.92
CA MET A 152 2.88 4.49 -9.55
C MET A 152 2.72 4.38 -11.06
N HIS A 153 3.47 5.16 -11.82
CA HIS A 153 3.44 5.18 -13.29
C HIS A 153 4.81 4.84 -13.86
N CYS A 154 4.87 3.97 -14.86
CA CYS A 154 6.10 3.64 -15.57
C CYS A 154 6.28 4.56 -16.79
N VAL A 155 7.26 5.45 -16.70
CA VAL A 155 7.67 6.30 -17.82
C VAL A 155 8.58 5.51 -18.75
N SER A 156 9.58 4.83 -18.17
CA SER A 156 10.46 3.92 -18.88
C SER A 156 10.77 2.70 -18.00
N PRO A 157 10.67 1.47 -18.54
CA PRO A 157 11.06 0.27 -17.80
C PRO A 157 12.58 0.11 -17.76
N ALA A 158 13.05 -0.74 -16.85
CA ALA A 158 14.43 -1.21 -16.85
C ALA A 158 14.69 -2.10 -18.07
N ALA A 159 15.96 -2.34 -18.41
CA ALA A 159 16.34 -3.28 -19.46
C ALA A 159 15.92 -4.74 -19.13
N SER A 160 15.96 -5.11 -17.85
CA SER A 160 15.44 -6.40 -17.37
C SER A 160 15.04 -6.36 -15.89
N GLY A 161 14.14 -7.26 -15.50
CA GLY A 161 13.71 -7.43 -14.10
C GLY A 161 12.78 -6.32 -13.59
N GLY A 162 12.69 -6.19 -12.27
CA GLY A 162 11.95 -5.11 -11.62
C GLY A 162 10.43 -5.23 -11.70
N ALA A 163 9.91 -6.44 -11.89
CA ALA A 163 8.49 -6.71 -11.70
C ALA A 163 8.11 -6.44 -10.23
N ASN A 164 6.86 -6.06 -10.03
CA ASN A 164 6.26 -5.90 -8.70
C ASN A 164 5.46 -7.17 -8.38
N TRP A 165 5.47 -7.59 -7.12
CA TRP A 165 4.41 -8.45 -6.61
C TRP A 165 3.45 -7.63 -5.76
N LEU A 166 2.16 -7.90 -5.90
CA LEU A 166 1.08 -7.18 -5.24
C LEU A 166 0.21 -8.18 -4.49
N LEU A 167 -0.04 -7.93 -3.21
CA LEU A 167 -0.91 -8.73 -2.36
C LEU A 167 -1.94 -7.83 -1.68
N ASP A 168 -3.22 -8.14 -1.90
CA ASP A 168 -4.33 -7.51 -1.19
C ASP A 168 -4.24 -7.83 0.32
N PRO A 169 -4.10 -6.82 1.20
CA PRO A 169 -4.04 -7.03 2.64
C PRO A 169 -5.26 -7.76 3.21
N GLU A 170 -6.44 -7.64 2.58
CA GLU A 170 -7.64 -8.34 3.02
C GLU A 170 -7.54 -9.85 2.80
N MET A 171 -6.84 -10.31 1.77
CA MET A 171 -6.62 -11.74 1.52
C MET A 171 -5.68 -12.34 2.56
N LEU A 172 -4.65 -11.58 2.96
CA LEU A 172 -3.76 -11.96 4.04
C LEU A 172 -4.48 -11.97 5.39
N TYR A 173 -5.34 -10.98 5.65
CA TYR A 173 -6.19 -10.95 6.84
C TYR A 173 -7.11 -12.16 6.91
N ILE A 174 -7.78 -12.52 5.80
CA ILE A 174 -8.63 -13.72 5.73
C ILE A 174 -7.80 -14.97 6.07
N ALA A 175 -6.65 -15.15 5.43
CA ALA A 175 -5.82 -16.33 5.66
C ALA A 175 -5.34 -16.43 7.12
N LEU A 176 -4.94 -15.32 7.73
CA LEU A 176 -4.56 -15.27 9.15
C LEU A 176 -5.73 -15.60 10.06
N ARG A 177 -6.89 -14.95 9.86
CA ARG A 177 -8.08 -15.14 10.70
C ARG A 177 -8.66 -16.55 10.58
N ASP A 178 -8.66 -17.14 9.39
CA ASP A 178 -9.14 -18.51 9.16
C ASP A 178 -8.26 -19.54 9.88
N ILE A 179 -6.96 -19.28 10.00
CA ILE A 179 -6.01 -20.18 10.68
C ILE A 179 -6.08 -19.98 12.20
N ASP A 180 -6.03 -18.74 12.67
CA ASP A 180 -6.08 -18.41 14.10
C ASP A 180 -6.51 -16.94 14.32
N PRO A 181 -7.76 -16.68 14.73
CA PRO A 181 -8.23 -15.33 15.04
C PRO A 181 -7.39 -14.60 16.09
N ALA A 182 -6.73 -15.31 17.02
CA ALA A 182 -5.86 -14.70 18.03
C ALA A 182 -4.61 -14.06 17.40
N CYS A 183 -4.18 -14.52 16.23
CA CYS A 183 -3.11 -13.86 15.47
C CYS A 183 -3.55 -12.49 14.96
N ILE A 184 -4.80 -12.34 14.51
CA ILE A 184 -5.35 -11.03 14.13
C ILE A 184 -5.47 -10.13 15.35
N GLU A 185 -6.00 -10.63 16.46
CA GLU A 185 -6.09 -9.88 17.72
C GLU A 185 -4.73 -9.30 18.10
N THR A 186 -3.70 -10.15 18.09
CA THR A 186 -2.32 -9.77 18.39
C THR A 186 -1.78 -8.72 17.40
N LEU A 187 -1.97 -8.95 16.10
CA LEU A 187 -1.49 -8.02 15.06
C LEU A 187 -2.27 -6.70 14.99
N MET A 188 -3.43 -6.62 15.66
CA MET A 188 -4.20 -5.39 15.85
C MET A 188 -3.85 -4.66 17.15
N GLN A 189 -3.00 -5.23 18.01
CA GLN A 189 -2.58 -4.53 19.23
C GLN A 189 -1.79 -3.25 18.91
N PRO A 190 -2.08 -2.14 19.61
CA PRO A 190 -1.48 -0.84 19.31
C PRO A 190 0.04 -0.79 19.51
N ASP A 191 0.61 -1.74 20.25
CA ASP A 191 2.01 -1.82 20.61
C ASP A 191 2.78 -3.00 19.97
N VAL A 192 2.15 -3.72 19.03
CA VAL A 192 2.72 -4.98 18.49
C VAL A 192 4.01 -4.77 17.68
N MET A 193 4.09 -3.68 16.91
CA MET A 193 5.18 -3.42 15.96
C MET A 193 5.72 -1.99 16.10
N THR A 194 7.03 -1.87 16.35
CA THR A 194 7.76 -0.62 16.41
C THR A 194 8.76 -0.51 15.27
N ILE A 195 8.69 0.59 14.51
CA ILE A 195 9.76 1.04 13.63
C ILE A 195 10.69 1.93 14.46
N PRO A 196 11.97 1.57 14.68
CA PRO A 196 12.91 2.37 15.46
C PRO A 196 13.07 3.78 14.90
N GLU A 197 13.56 4.70 15.72
CA GLU A 197 13.95 6.04 15.28
C GLU A 197 14.95 5.97 14.11
N ASN A 198 14.93 6.99 13.26
CA ASN A 198 16.01 7.21 12.31
C ASN A 198 16.89 8.34 12.84
N THR A 199 18.19 8.05 12.99
CA THR A 199 19.22 9.01 13.43
C THR A 199 20.35 9.14 12.42
N LEU A 200 20.21 8.57 11.21
CA LEU A 200 21.26 8.49 10.19
C LEU A 200 21.78 9.86 9.75
N SER A 201 20.93 10.89 9.68
CA SER A 201 21.35 12.27 9.45
C SER A 201 20.40 13.26 10.15
N PRO A 202 20.85 14.48 10.48
CA PRO A 202 19.99 15.53 11.07
C PRO A 202 18.73 15.80 10.26
N GLU A 203 18.85 15.76 8.93
CA GLU A 203 17.77 16.04 8.00
C GLU A 203 16.79 14.87 7.92
N LEU A 204 17.22 13.62 8.15
CA LEU A 204 16.42 12.39 8.10
C LEU A 204 15.89 11.94 9.47
N ARG A 205 16.06 12.75 10.51
CA ARG A 205 15.64 12.38 11.87
C ARG A 205 14.13 12.19 11.95
N ARG A 206 13.73 11.04 12.49
CA ARG A 206 12.35 10.80 12.92
C ARG A 206 12.34 9.98 14.20
N PRO A 207 11.36 10.20 15.10
CA PRO A 207 11.19 9.38 16.27
C PRO A 207 10.83 7.93 15.89
N ALA A 208 10.95 7.04 16.87
CA ALA A 208 10.38 5.70 16.75
C ALA A 208 8.85 5.79 16.61
N VAL A 209 8.27 4.88 15.82
CA VAL A 209 6.83 4.81 15.61
C VAL A 209 6.35 3.40 15.96
N THR A 210 5.46 3.32 16.94
CA THR A 210 4.84 2.08 17.40
C THR A 210 3.37 2.06 16.96
N GLY A 211 2.86 0.90 16.56
CA GLY A 211 1.47 0.76 16.13
C GLY A 211 1.07 -0.68 15.82
N PRO A 212 -0.19 -0.91 15.42
CA PRO A 212 -0.70 -2.22 15.01
C PRO A 212 -0.29 -2.59 13.58
N VAL A 213 -0.14 -3.88 13.23
CA VAL A 213 0.07 -4.27 11.81
C VAL A 213 -1.21 -4.08 11.00
N PHE A 214 -2.36 -4.48 11.56
CA PHE A 214 -3.68 -4.27 10.98
C PHE A 214 -4.47 -3.25 11.78
N SER A 215 -5.18 -2.36 11.10
CA SER A 215 -6.11 -1.44 11.73
C SER A 215 -7.32 -1.20 10.82
N VAL A 216 -8.39 -0.62 11.34
CA VAL A 216 -9.63 -0.37 10.56
C VAL A 216 -9.90 1.11 10.54
N CYS A 217 -9.90 1.72 9.36
CA CYS A 217 -10.13 3.14 9.21
C CYS A 217 -11.17 3.40 8.11
N ASP A 218 -12.20 4.19 8.43
CA ASP A 218 -13.34 4.47 7.54
C ASP A 218 -13.96 3.15 7.02
N ASP A 219 -14.20 2.22 7.95
CA ASP A 219 -14.68 0.84 7.72
C ASP A 219 -13.79 -0.03 6.81
N ALA A 220 -12.60 0.43 6.41
CA ALA A 220 -11.69 -0.32 5.57
C ALA A 220 -10.48 -0.85 6.36
N LEU A 221 -10.06 -2.08 6.03
CA LEU A 221 -8.82 -2.63 6.56
C LEU A 221 -7.61 -1.85 6.03
N HIS A 222 -6.72 -1.48 6.93
CA HIS A 222 -5.43 -0.88 6.66
C HIS A 222 -4.31 -1.79 7.19
N MET A 223 -3.21 -1.86 6.45
CA MET A 223 -2.03 -2.63 6.84
C MET A 223 -0.79 -1.75 6.85
N ARG A 224 -0.04 -1.79 7.95
CA ARG A 224 1.27 -1.16 8.09
C ARG A 224 2.30 -2.25 8.33
N TYR A 225 3.19 -2.50 7.37
CA TYR A 225 4.14 -3.61 7.48
C TYR A 225 5.40 -3.41 6.64
N THR A 226 6.48 -4.06 7.07
CA THR A 226 7.68 -4.29 6.28
C THR A 226 8.31 -5.61 6.68
N ALA A 227 8.94 -6.33 5.74
CA ALA A 227 9.68 -7.56 6.00
C ALA A 227 11.16 -7.30 6.34
N ARG A 228 11.54 -6.05 6.62
CA ARG A 228 12.92 -5.68 6.98
C ARG A 228 13.23 -6.11 8.42
N THR A 229 14.17 -7.02 8.58
CA THR A 229 14.52 -7.59 9.90
C THR A 229 15.38 -6.67 10.79
N ARG A 230 16.16 -5.75 10.21
CA ARG A 230 17.04 -4.84 10.96
C ARG A 230 16.36 -3.54 11.41
N SER A 231 15.13 -3.29 10.97
CA SER A 231 14.46 -2.00 11.13
C SER A 231 13.06 -2.12 11.74
N ILE A 232 12.79 -3.22 12.44
CA ILE A 232 11.53 -3.48 13.13
C ILE A 232 11.84 -4.11 14.48
N ARG A 233 11.11 -3.70 15.51
CA ARG A 233 11.05 -4.37 16.81
C ARG A 233 9.62 -4.84 17.03
N TRP A 234 9.48 -6.11 17.40
CA TRP A 234 8.21 -6.70 17.76
C TRP A 234 8.04 -6.70 19.28
N LYS A 235 6.80 -6.67 19.76
CA LYS A 235 6.48 -6.95 21.16
C LYS A 235 6.99 -8.35 21.55
N GLN A 236 7.60 -8.47 22.72
CA GLN A 236 8.40 -9.65 23.13
C GLN A 236 7.58 -10.70 23.90
N ASP A 237 6.33 -10.94 23.51
CA ASP A 237 5.49 -11.97 24.10
C ASP A 237 5.31 -13.18 23.15
N THR A 238 4.78 -14.27 23.71
CA THR A 238 4.59 -15.53 22.98
C THR A 238 3.53 -15.42 21.88
N ALA A 239 2.47 -14.64 22.10
CA ALA A 239 1.41 -14.45 21.11
C ALA A 239 1.94 -13.71 19.87
N THR A 240 2.72 -12.64 20.07
CA THR A 240 3.35 -11.86 19.02
C THR A 240 4.31 -12.70 18.20
N ARG A 241 5.17 -13.50 18.84
CA ARG A 241 6.09 -14.41 18.12
C ARG A 241 5.32 -15.43 17.27
N LYS A 242 4.22 -15.98 17.78
CA LYS A 242 3.35 -16.90 17.02
C LYS A 242 2.72 -16.21 15.81
N ALA A 243 2.15 -15.01 16.01
CA ALA A 243 1.49 -14.26 14.95
C ALA A 243 2.46 -13.82 13.84
N VAL A 244 3.65 -13.34 14.22
CA VAL A 244 4.72 -12.97 13.28
C VAL A 244 5.23 -14.18 12.51
N ALA A 245 5.45 -15.33 13.18
CA ALA A 245 5.86 -16.56 12.50
C ALA A 245 4.82 -17.03 11.47
N LEU A 246 3.52 -16.90 11.79
CA LEU A 246 2.46 -17.24 10.85
C LEU A 246 2.40 -16.27 9.67
N LEU A 247 2.51 -14.96 9.93
CA LEU A 247 2.60 -13.92 8.91
C LEU A 247 3.77 -14.17 7.96
N ASP A 248 4.96 -14.43 8.49
CA ASP A 248 6.17 -14.72 7.71
C ASP A 248 6.02 -16.01 6.88
N ARG A 249 5.38 -17.04 7.43
CA ARG A 249 5.06 -18.27 6.70
C ARG A 249 4.15 -18.00 5.50
N LEU A 250 3.10 -17.19 5.68
CA LEU A 250 2.15 -16.85 4.61
C LEU A 250 2.76 -15.95 3.53
N LEU A 251 3.77 -15.15 3.87
CA LEU A 251 4.52 -14.29 2.94
C LEU A 251 5.73 -14.97 2.30
N THR A 252 6.02 -16.22 2.67
CA THR A 252 7.07 -17.03 2.05
C THR A 252 6.55 -17.63 0.74
N PRO A 253 7.26 -17.46 -0.40
CA PRO A 253 6.82 -18.02 -1.67
C PRO A 253 6.60 -19.55 -1.64
N PRO A 254 5.56 -20.08 -2.33
CA PRO A 254 4.56 -19.34 -3.11
C PRO A 254 3.54 -18.61 -2.22
N VAL A 255 3.30 -17.32 -2.51
CA VAL A 255 2.34 -16.49 -1.78
C VAL A 255 0.97 -16.56 -2.45
N ALA A 256 -0.01 -17.14 -1.77
CA ALA A 256 -1.36 -17.27 -2.30
C ALA A 256 -1.98 -15.89 -2.59
N HIS A 257 -2.67 -15.77 -3.73
CA HIS A 257 -3.36 -14.54 -4.17
C HIS A 257 -2.44 -13.33 -4.44
N ALA A 258 -1.12 -13.51 -4.45
CA ALA A 258 -0.19 -12.48 -4.91
C ALA A 258 -0.09 -12.49 -6.45
N PHE A 259 -0.07 -11.31 -7.05
CA PHE A 259 0.08 -11.14 -8.50
C PHE A 259 1.42 -10.51 -8.85
N ARG A 260 2.13 -11.11 -9.81
CA ARG A 260 3.37 -10.59 -10.38
C ARG A 260 3.07 -9.71 -11.60
N VAL A 261 3.61 -8.49 -11.62
CA VAL A 261 3.34 -7.48 -12.66
C VAL A 261 4.63 -6.78 -13.09
N GLY A 262 5.02 -6.96 -14.35
CA GLY A 262 5.95 -6.07 -15.03
C GLY A 262 5.20 -4.92 -15.68
N LEU A 263 5.66 -3.68 -15.51
CA LEU A 263 5.05 -2.51 -16.14
C LEU A 263 5.85 -2.12 -17.38
N ALA A 264 5.16 -1.94 -18.50
CA ALA A 264 5.70 -1.27 -19.68
C ALA A 264 5.54 0.26 -19.57
N ALA A 265 6.20 1.00 -20.48
CA ALA A 265 6.02 2.45 -20.58
C ALA A 265 4.53 2.79 -20.83
N GLY A 266 3.98 3.74 -20.08
CA GLY A 266 2.56 4.10 -20.13
C GLY A 266 1.67 3.27 -19.20
N GLU A 267 2.21 2.25 -18.54
CA GLU A 267 1.45 1.43 -17.58
C GLU A 267 1.67 1.90 -16.13
N GLY A 268 0.73 1.58 -15.25
CA GLY A 268 0.84 1.94 -13.85
C GLY A 268 -0.06 1.16 -12.92
N ILE A 269 0.15 1.41 -11.62
CA ILE A 269 -0.56 0.81 -10.50
C ILE A 269 -1.23 1.93 -9.74
N ILE A 270 -2.49 1.75 -9.38
CA ILE A 270 -3.19 2.56 -8.39
C ILE A 270 -3.80 1.64 -7.34
N CYS A 271 -3.54 1.91 -6.07
CA CYS A 271 -3.92 0.99 -5.01
C CYS A 271 -4.23 1.69 -3.69
N ASN A 272 -4.94 0.96 -2.82
CA ASN A 272 -5.18 1.33 -1.43
C ASN A 272 -3.99 0.92 -0.54
N ASN A 273 -2.78 1.32 -0.95
CA ASN A 273 -1.50 1.00 -0.31
C ASN A 273 -1.34 -0.49 0.03
N VAL A 274 -1.57 -1.35 -0.97
CA VAL A 274 -1.48 -2.82 -0.83
C VAL A 274 -0.06 -3.26 -0.48
N LEU A 275 0.07 -4.46 0.09
CA LEU A 275 1.38 -5.04 0.36
C LEU A 275 2.08 -5.34 -0.97
N HIS A 276 3.33 -4.92 -1.09
CA HIS A 276 4.07 -5.09 -2.34
C HIS A 276 5.56 -5.36 -2.13
N GLU A 277 6.15 -6.04 -3.10
CA GLU A 277 7.59 -6.19 -3.25
C GLU A 277 7.99 -5.86 -4.69
N ARG A 278 9.29 -5.64 -4.87
CA ARG A 278 9.87 -5.36 -6.19
C ARG A 278 11.08 -6.25 -6.38
N GLU A 279 11.12 -6.95 -7.50
CA GLU A 279 12.30 -7.69 -7.93
C GLU A 279 13.50 -6.76 -8.17
N ALA A 280 14.70 -7.32 -8.15
CA ALA A 280 15.88 -6.60 -8.62
C ALA A 280 15.74 -6.30 -10.12
N PHE A 281 16.38 -5.23 -10.57
CA PHE A 281 16.39 -4.85 -11.99
C PHE A 281 17.78 -4.46 -12.47
N ARG A 282 17.96 -4.42 -13.79
CA ARG A 282 19.16 -3.92 -14.43
C ARG A 282 18.79 -2.93 -15.52
N ASP A 283 19.40 -1.75 -15.45
CA ASP A 283 19.37 -0.74 -16.50
C ASP A 283 20.45 -1.01 -17.55
N ASP A 284 20.27 -0.43 -18.73
CA ASP A 284 21.24 -0.40 -19.82
C ASP A 284 21.25 1.01 -20.43
N PRO A 285 21.98 1.96 -19.79
CA PRO A 285 22.03 3.37 -20.22
C PRO A 285 22.60 3.54 -21.62
N ILE A 286 23.52 2.67 -22.04
CA ILE A 286 24.15 2.70 -23.37
C ILE A 286 23.08 2.58 -24.47
N ASN A 287 22.07 1.74 -24.24
CA ASN A 287 20.94 1.55 -25.16
C ASN A 287 19.70 2.37 -24.75
N GLY A 288 19.84 3.37 -23.88
CA GLY A 288 18.75 4.23 -23.44
C GLY A 288 17.66 3.53 -22.61
N ARG A 289 17.96 2.36 -22.01
CA ARG A 289 17.01 1.56 -21.22
C ARG A 289 17.26 1.76 -19.73
N GLU A 290 16.88 2.93 -19.24
CA GLU A 290 16.96 3.29 -17.82
C GLU A 290 15.56 3.39 -17.21
N ARG A 291 15.36 2.73 -16.07
CA ARG A 291 14.09 2.75 -15.37
C ARG A 291 13.77 4.14 -14.82
N LEU A 292 12.58 4.64 -15.14
CA LEU A 292 11.97 5.81 -14.53
C LEU A 292 10.52 5.51 -14.16
N LEU A 293 10.21 5.59 -12.88
CA LEU A 293 8.83 5.56 -12.39
C LEU A 293 8.47 6.90 -11.75
N TRP A 294 7.21 7.30 -11.86
CA TRP A 294 6.63 8.34 -11.01
C TRP A 294 5.82 7.69 -9.90
N ARG A 295 5.94 8.19 -8.67
CA ARG A 295 5.16 7.68 -7.53
C ARG A 295 4.61 8.84 -6.71
N ALA A 296 3.33 8.74 -6.34
CA ALA A 296 2.73 9.60 -5.34
C ALA A 296 1.99 8.78 -4.29
N ARG A 297 1.99 9.30 -3.06
CA ARG A 297 1.40 8.69 -1.88
C ARG A 297 0.36 9.64 -1.31
N TYR A 298 -0.78 9.10 -0.89
CA TYR A 298 -1.95 9.87 -0.51
C TYR A 298 -2.49 9.42 0.84
N ARG A 299 -3.14 10.35 1.54
CA ARG A 299 -3.83 10.08 2.81
C ARG A 299 -5.23 9.50 2.60
N GLU A 300 -5.79 9.60 1.40
CA GLU A 300 -7.05 8.99 1.02
C GLU A 300 -6.87 7.60 0.42
N ARG A 301 -7.95 6.80 0.44
CA ARG A 301 -8.09 5.60 -0.39
C ARG A 301 -8.70 5.99 -1.75
N VAL A 302 -8.60 5.11 -2.73
CA VAL A 302 -9.31 5.27 -4.02
C VAL A 302 -10.80 5.37 -3.73
N ALA A 303 -11.42 6.46 -4.18
CA ALA A 303 -12.83 6.74 -3.93
C ALA A 303 -13.72 5.68 -4.60
N ASP A 304 -14.56 5.07 -3.78
CA ASP A 304 -15.53 4.10 -4.22
C ASP A 304 -16.94 4.69 -4.14
N LYS A 305 -17.35 5.40 -5.19
CA LYS A 305 -18.70 6.00 -5.27
C LYS A 305 -19.82 4.96 -5.42
N GLY A 306 -19.50 3.66 -5.52
CA GLY A 306 -20.45 2.57 -5.67
C GLY A 306 -20.46 1.57 -4.51
N ALA A 307 -19.77 1.86 -3.40
CA ALA A 307 -19.83 1.02 -2.21
C ALA A 307 -21.18 1.19 -1.50
N GLU A 308 -21.86 0.07 -1.22
CA GLU A 308 -22.80 0.06 -0.10
C GLU A 308 -21.98 0.28 1.19
N PRO A 309 -22.42 1.18 2.09
CA PRO A 309 -21.76 1.34 3.37
C PRO A 309 -21.64 -0.01 4.08
N LEU A 310 -20.47 -0.32 4.61
CA LEU A 310 -20.39 -1.32 5.67
C LEU A 310 -21.28 -0.75 6.81
N ALA A 311 -22.21 -1.55 7.32
CA ALA A 311 -23.22 -1.07 8.26
C ALA A 311 -22.56 -0.23 9.36
N ALA A 312 -22.91 1.06 9.41
CA ALA A 312 -22.23 2.04 10.25
C ALA A 312 -22.34 1.65 11.73
N SER A 313 -21.20 1.65 12.42
CA SER A 313 -21.19 1.65 13.88
C SER A 313 -21.76 2.99 14.37
N GLN A 314 -22.88 2.96 15.07
CA GLN A 314 -23.39 4.13 15.78
C GLN A 314 -22.44 4.39 16.97
N CYS A 315 -21.61 5.43 16.87
CA CYS A 315 -20.88 5.93 18.03
C CYS A 315 -21.88 6.43 19.08
N ALA A 316 -21.84 5.85 20.28
CA ALA A 316 -22.42 6.47 21.47
C ALA A 316 -21.60 7.73 21.81
N THR A 317 -22.30 8.81 22.12
CA THR A 317 -21.83 10.14 22.51
C THR A 317 -20.85 10.14 23.66
#